data_AF-A0A1J5PM78-F1
#
_entry.id   AF-A0A1J5PM78-F1
#
_cell.length_a   1.000
_cell.length_b   1.000
_cell.length_c   1.000
_cell.angle_alpha   90.00
_cell.angle_beta   90.00
_cell.angle_gamma   90.00
#
_symmetry.space_group_name_H-M   'P 1'
#
loop_
_entity.id
_entity.type
_entity.pdbx_description
1 polymer ?
#
loop_
_entity_poly.entity_id
_entity_poly.type
_entity_poly.pdbx_seq_one_letter_code
_entity_poly.pdbx_strand_id
1 'polypeptide(L)'
;MIEDPQLPFFIEWNVDPSEHPSFGGKPGIRVERLVIAGDRDSVCEWLGEPVEHPLDDVEVTWIDPSENDGATGLVAVEIRTPKGLVRID
;
A
#
# COMPACT_ATOMS: atom_id res chain seq x y z
N MET A 1 -6.41 -10.73 17.58
CA MET A 1 -5.07 -11.05 17.07
C MET A 1 -5.02 -10.37 15.72
N ILE A 2 -4.18 -9.34 15.55
CA ILE A 2 -3.93 -8.82 14.20
C ILE A 2 -3.05 -9.87 13.54
N GLU A 3 -3.56 -10.43 12.44
CA GLU A 3 -2.81 -11.24 11.50
C GLU A 3 -1.61 -10.42 11.01
N ASP A 4 -0.51 -11.07 10.61
CA ASP A 4 0.79 -10.44 10.31
C ASP A 4 0.68 -9.05 9.63
N PRO A 5 1.16 -7.95 10.26
CA PRO A 5 0.91 -6.58 9.79
C PRO A 5 1.39 -6.22 8.37
N GLN A 6 2.25 -7.04 7.77
CA GLN A 6 2.62 -6.89 6.35
C GLN A 6 1.54 -7.38 5.38
N LEU A 7 0.62 -8.23 5.84
CA LEU A 7 -0.41 -8.82 4.99
C LEU A 7 -1.61 -7.87 4.88
N PRO A 8 -1.91 -7.35 3.68
CA PRO A 8 -3.06 -6.49 3.49
C PRO A 8 -4.36 -7.26 3.65
N PHE A 9 -5.41 -6.57 4.06
CA PHE A 9 -6.77 -7.10 4.02
C PHE A 9 -7.52 -6.53 2.82
N PHE A 10 -8.48 -7.28 2.32
CA PHE A 10 -9.33 -6.88 1.21
C PHE A 10 -10.63 -6.25 1.72
N ILE A 11 -11.08 -5.18 1.07
CA ILE A 11 -12.35 -4.51 1.35
C ILE A 11 -13.17 -4.49 0.06
N GLU A 12 -14.44 -4.88 0.17
CA GLU A 12 -15.45 -4.69 -0.88
C GLU A 12 -16.54 -3.73 -0.38
N TRP A 13 -16.86 -2.73 -1.19
CA TRP A 13 -17.91 -1.76 -0.89
C TRP A 13 -19.23 -2.20 -1.54
N ASN A 14 -20.12 -2.75 -0.74
CA ASN A 14 -21.45 -3.21 -1.16
C ASN A 14 -22.49 -2.07 -1.19
N VAL A 15 -22.20 -1.01 -1.93
CA VAL A 15 -23.04 0.20 -2.04
C VAL A 15 -23.19 0.61 -3.50
N ASP A 16 -24.08 1.55 -3.79
CA ASP A 16 -24.14 2.15 -5.14
C ASP A 16 -22.78 2.82 -5.46
N PRO A 17 -22.26 2.73 -6.70
CA PRO A 17 -20.99 3.36 -7.06
C PRO A 17 -20.91 4.87 -6.74
N SER A 18 -22.04 5.57 -6.70
CA SER A 18 -22.11 6.98 -6.29
C SER A 18 -21.90 7.22 -4.79
N GLU A 19 -22.02 6.17 -3.98
CA GLU A 19 -21.80 6.18 -2.53
C GLU A 19 -20.39 5.68 -2.15
N HIS A 20 -19.61 5.18 -3.12
CA HIS A 20 -18.24 4.76 -2.90
C HIS A 20 -17.36 5.94 -2.43
N PRO A 21 -16.46 5.78 -1.43
CA PRO A 21 -15.66 6.88 -0.90
C PRO A 21 -14.82 7.64 -1.95
N SER A 22 -14.44 6.97 -3.04
CA SER A 22 -13.69 7.60 -4.14
C SER A 22 -14.55 8.43 -5.09
N PHE A 23 -15.88 8.31 -5.08
CA PHE A 23 -16.77 8.98 -6.04
C PHE A 23 -16.65 10.52 -6.00
N GLY A 24 -16.52 11.08 -4.79
CA GLY A 24 -16.32 12.53 -4.60
C GLY A 24 -14.86 13.00 -4.78
N GLY A 25 -13.93 12.09 -5.04
CA GLY A 25 -12.50 12.39 -5.18
C GLY A 25 -12.22 13.25 -6.40
N LYS A 26 -11.41 14.30 -6.25
CA LYS A 26 -10.91 15.08 -7.39
C LYS A 26 -9.60 14.45 -7.89
N PRO A 27 -9.44 14.26 -9.20
CA PRO A 27 -8.16 13.82 -9.75
C PRO A 27 -7.09 14.89 -9.51
N GLY A 28 -5.85 14.46 -9.29
CA GLY A 28 -4.71 15.38 -9.13
C GLY A 28 -3.63 14.93 -8.16
N ILE A 29 -3.93 13.91 -7.34
CA ILE A 29 -2.96 13.21 -6.51
C ILE A 29 -3.05 11.71 -6.75
N ARG A 30 -1.95 10.98 -6.54
CA ARG A 30 -1.93 9.52 -6.57
C ARG A 30 -0.93 8.98 -5.57
N VAL A 31 -1.19 7.79 -5.04
CA VAL A 31 -0.16 7.01 -4.34
C VAL A 31 0.88 6.63 -5.38
N GLU A 32 2.12 7.02 -5.16
CA GLU A 32 3.24 6.67 -6.04
C GLU A 32 3.96 5.43 -5.51
N ARG A 33 4.17 5.37 -4.19
CA ARG A 33 4.98 4.32 -3.56
C ARG A 33 4.48 3.98 -2.16
N LEU A 34 4.55 2.69 -1.82
CA LEU A 34 4.47 2.18 -0.45
C LEU A 34 5.86 1.72 0.01
N VAL A 35 6.21 2.00 1.26
CA VAL A 35 7.36 1.39 1.92
C VAL A 35 6.84 0.39 2.95
N ILE A 36 7.22 -0.88 2.80
CA ILE A 36 6.77 -1.97 3.66
C ILE A 36 7.98 -2.63 4.31
N ALA A 37 7.96 -2.74 5.63
CA ALA A 37 8.90 -3.56 6.38
C ALA A 37 8.37 -5.00 6.38
N GLY A 38 9.09 -5.94 5.78
CA GLY A 38 8.61 -7.32 5.67
C GLY A 38 9.24 -8.11 4.52
N ASP A 39 8.66 -9.27 4.29
CA ASP A 39 9.09 -10.21 3.26
C ASP A 39 8.24 -10.04 2.00
N ARG A 40 8.91 -9.68 0.90
CA ARG A 40 8.26 -9.45 -0.40
C ARG A 40 7.52 -10.70 -0.88
N ASP A 41 8.14 -11.86 -0.77
CA ASP A 41 7.59 -13.11 -1.31
C ASP A 41 6.30 -13.51 -0.56
N SER A 42 6.29 -13.38 0.76
CA SER A 42 5.12 -13.62 1.61
C SER A 42 3.91 -12.75 1.22
N VAL A 43 4.13 -11.46 0.97
CA VAL A 43 3.05 -10.55 0.56
C VAL A 43 2.57 -10.86 -0.86
N CYS A 44 3.47 -11.19 -1.79
CA CYS A 44 3.11 -11.54 -3.16
C CYS A 44 2.31 -12.86 -3.22
N GLU A 45 2.74 -13.87 -2.46
CA GLU A 45 2.00 -15.13 -2.29
C GLU A 45 0.60 -14.88 -1.72
N TRP A 46 0.49 -14.00 -0.72
CA TRP A 46 -0.80 -13.62 -0.13
C TRP A 46 -1.74 -12.91 -1.12
N LEU A 47 -1.19 -12.01 -1.96
CA LEU A 47 -1.95 -11.30 -2.98
C LEU A 47 -2.32 -12.20 -4.18
N GLY A 48 -1.58 -13.28 -4.39
CA GLY A 48 -1.68 -14.09 -5.61
C GLY A 48 -1.11 -13.39 -6.86
N GLU A 49 -0.23 -12.41 -6.65
CA GLU A 49 0.34 -11.53 -7.68
C GLU A 49 1.84 -11.83 -7.90
N PRO A 50 2.41 -11.51 -9.09
CA PRO A 50 3.83 -11.73 -9.35
C PRO A 50 4.71 -10.81 -8.49
N VAL A 51 5.86 -11.33 -8.11
CA VAL A 51 6.82 -10.66 -7.22
C VAL A 51 7.27 -9.31 -7.80
N GLU A 52 7.47 -9.23 -9.11
CA GLU A 52 7.90 -8.03 -9.84
C GLU A 52 6.95 -6.85 -9.70
N HIS A 53 5.65 -7.12 -9.53
CA HIS A 53 4.62 -6.10 -9.59
C HIS A 53 3.41 -6.48 -8.70
N PRO A 54 3.58 -6.45 -7.37
CA PRO A 54 2.52 -6.86 -6.45
C PRO A 54 1.30 -5.95 -6.49
N LEU A 55 1.43 -4.73 -7.04
CA LEU A 55 0.37 -3.76 -7.23
C LEU A 55 0.54 -3.07 -8.60
N ASP A 56 -0.52 -3.07 -9.41
CA ASP A 56 -0.46 -2.65 -10.81
C ASP A 56 -0.02 -1.18 -11.05
N ASP A 57 -0.38 -0.26 -10.15
CA ASP A 57 -0.15 1.17 -10.35
C ASP A 57 0.68 1.82 -9.22
N VAL A 58 1.20 1.03 -8.28
CA VAL A 58 1.86 1.52 -7.08
C VAL A 58 3.19 0.81 -6.88
N GLU A 59 4.27 1.58 -6.80
CA GLU A 59 5.58 1.02 -6.52
C GLU A 59 5.68 0.55 -5.07
N VAL A 60 6.33 -0.58 -4.82
CA VAL A 60 6.56 -1.07 -3.45
C VAL A 60 8.06 -1.15 -3.19
N THR A 61 8.52 -0.48 -2.14
CA THR A 61 9.88 -0.58 -1.62
C THR A 61 9.87 -1.37 -0.33
N TRP A 62 10.73 -2.38 -0.27
CA TRP A 62 10.85 -3.29 0.86
C TRP A 62 12.03 -2.87 1.72
N ILE A 63 11.83 -2.86 3.04
CA ILE A 63 12.90 -2.65 4.02
C ILE A 63 12.93 -3.82 5.01
N ASP A 64 14.08 -4.03 5.64
CA ASP A 64 14.19 -5.08 6.66
C ASP A 64 13.41 -4.66 7.93
N PRO A 65 12.70 -5.57 8.62
CA PRO A 65 12.02 -5.24 9.88
C PRO A 65 12.94 -4.63 10.95
N SER A 66 14.24 -4.91 10.94
CA SER A 66 15.21 -4.25 11.83
C SER A 66 15.34 -2.73 11.58
N GLU A 67 14.98 -2.24 10.40
CA GLU A 67 14.87 -0.82 10.06
C GLU A 67 13.55 -0.19 10.56
N ASN A 68 12.64 -1.01 11.13
CA ASN A 68 11.34 -0.61 11.65
C ASN A 68 11.09 -1.21 13.06
N ASP A 69 12.04 -1.03 13.98
CA ASP A 69 11.95 -1.49 15.39
C ASP A 69 11.65 -3.00 15.56
N GLY A 70 12.01 -3.81 14.56
CA GLY A 70 11.72 -5.25 14.53
C GLY A 70 10.30 -5.61 14.12
N ALA A 71 9.47 -4.63 13.74
CA ALA A 71 8.07 -4.82 13.34
C ALA A 71 7.92 -4.87 11.82
N THR A 72 7.01 -5.72 11.34
CA THR A 72 6.55 -5.73 9.95
C THR A 72 5.41 -4.72 9.74
N GLY A 73 5.13 -4.37 8.48
CA GLY A 73 3.97 -3.56 8.08
C GLY A 73 4.29 -2.34 7.23
N LEU A 74 3.27 -1.52 6.98
CA LEU A 74 3.40 -0.26 6.24
C LEU A 74 4.20 0.76 7.07
N VAL A 75 5.30 1.23 6.49
CA VAL A 75 6.23 2.19 7.10
C VAL A 75 5.96 3.60 6.59
N ALA A 76 5.71 3.73 5.28
CA ALA A 76 5.49 5.03 4.67
C ALA A 76 4.70 4.97 3.38
N VAL A 77 4.12 6.11 3.00
CA VAL A 77 3.45 6.32 1.73
C VAL A 77 4.02 7.56 1.05
N GLU A 78 4.39 7.44 -0.22
CA GLU A 78 4.73 8.58 -1.06
C GLU A 78 3.56 8.91 -1.99
N ILE A 79 3.10 10.15 -1.91
CA ILE A 79 1.97 10.67 -2.68
C ILE A 79 2.51 11.67 -3.68
N ARG A 80 2.25 11.43 -4.97
CA ARG A 80 2.52 12.43 -6.00
C ARG A 80 1.44 13.48 -6.01
N THR A 81 1.86 14.73 -5.93
CA THR A 81 1.00 15.92 -6.04
C THR A 81 1.45 16.79 -7.22
N PRO A 82 0.65 17.80 -7.63
CA PRO A 82 1.07 18.76 -8.66
C PRO A 82 2.31 19.58 -8.29
N LYS A 83 2.68 19.61 -7.00
CA LYS A 83 3.83 20.35 -6.47
C LYS A 83 5.05 19.46 -6.19
N GLY A 84 4.98 18.17 -6.53
CA GLY A 84 6.04 17.19 -6.26
C GLY A 84 5.56 16.05 -5.37
N LEU A 85 6.52 15.21 -4.96
CA LEU A 85 6.29 14.07 -4.09
C LEU A 85 6.22 14.52 -2.62
N VAL A 86 5.25 13.99 -1.89
CA VAL A 86 5.08 14.16 -0.44
C VAL A 86 5.18 12.78 0.20
N ARG A 87 6.00 12.64 1.23
CA ARG A 87 6.13 11.42 2.03
C ARG A 87 5.39 11.56 3.35
N ILE A 88 4.71 10.50 3.78
CA ILE A 88 4.01 10.38 5.06
C ILE A 88 4.55 9.11 5.74
N ASP A 89 5.09 9.25 6.95
CA ASP A 89 5.62 8.19 7.82
C ASP A 89 5.37 8.50 9.31
#